data_AF-A0A4P6A9S1-F1
#
_entry.id   AF-A0A4P6A9S1-F1
#
_cell.length_a   1.000
_cell.length_b   1.000
_cell.length_c   1.000
_cell.angle_alpha   90.00
_cell.angle_beta   90.00
_cell.angle_gamma   90.00
#
_symmetry.space_group_name_H-M   'P 1'
#
loop_
_entity.id
_entity.type
_entity.pdbx_description
1 polymer ?
#
loop_
_entity_poly.entity_id
_entity_poly.type
_entity_poly.pdbx_seq_one_letter_code
_entity_poly.pdbx_strand_id
1 'polypeptide(L)'
;MKIERPLFKHIRNHSALFSALSDYRIQAMNELGLHGYEFHKTPMFVTDSGARLTIEPERSIVVPSVRVLSNIKSKLVNAIPSLSMVANSEIGYRYPTAALAGLEAPFIKRMRSEYFHRIDEDRSICRPVNLSYGIKSRGKADNRLEYEVWMPDEAPEQSPLPLLIDRYGEDLPDDVRHFVEQPSKVHGWMGVKRAAFEALYHNPSNCGDLVICIAMSVDAYNIGAKPDLSYSPEAESSIALSNAEFEWEIDGYYAPRGWMFDHDTVWEAINHTLEAINGPLEDFYANDIIPSNESKTERILSTIQALGVTQSEIDRLNLQPWEFLLTQSEHRVKAHDPSRKVNLLGRLNRLFYQPEQQLPSLNAIHDLIL
;
A
#
# COMPACT_ATOMS: atom_id res chain seq x y z
N MET A 1 21.54 18.08 17.28
CA MET A 1 20.46 17.65 18.18
C MET A 1 19.76 16.49 17.47
N LYS A 2 19.76 15.26 18.01
CA LYS A 2 18.97 14.18 17.41
C LYS A 2 17.51 14.56 17.61
N ILE A 3 16.81 14.94 16.53
CA ILE A 3 15.36 15.07 16.55
C ILE A 3 14.85 13.67 16.93
N GLU A 4 14.30 13.52 18.13
CA GLU A 4 13.61 12.29 18.52
C GLU A 4 12.37 12.18 17.65
N ARG A 5 12.52 11.56 16.48
CA ARG A 5 11.37 11.27 15.62
C ARG A 5 10.43 10.37 16.40
N PRO A 6 9.12 10.65 16.43
CA PRO A 6 8.13 9.66 16.77
C PRO A 6 8.10 8.64 15.63
N LEU A 7 9.12 7.77 15.56
CA LEU A 7 8.88 6.46 14.99
C LEU A 7 7.75 5.91 15.84
N PHE A 8 6.62 5.59 15.22
CA PHE A 8 5.41 5.02 15.83
C PHE A 8 5.64 3.64 16.48
N LYS A 9 6.88 3.36 16.90
CA LYS A 9 7.43 2.20 17.58
C LYS A 9 6.68 1.80 18.86
N HIS A 10 5.90 2.71 19.42
CA HIS A 10 5.22 2.52 20.71
C HIS A 10 3.69 2.45 20.58
N ILE A 11 3.13 2.79 19.42
CA ILE A 11 1.68 2.74 19.22
C ILE A 11 1.32 1.33 18.74
N ARG A 12 0.55 0.62 19.58
CA ARG A 12 0.14 -0.78 19.36
C ARG A 12 -1.30 -0.93 18.88
N ASN A 13 -1.96 0.18 18.55
CA ASN A 13 -3.35 0.22 18.13
C ASN A 13 -3.54 1.27 17.03
N HIS A 14 -4.16 0.87 15.93
CA HIS A 14 -4.47 1.73 14.80
C HIS A 14 -5.30 2.95 15.15
N SER A 15 -6.28 2.83 16.05
CA SER A 15 -7.06 4.01 16.48
C SER A 15 -6.16 5.07 17.10
N ALA A 16 -5.21 4.68 17.96
CA ALA A 16 -4.27 5.62 18.56
C ALA A 16 -3.27 6.19 17.54
N LEU A 17 -2.88 5.39 16.54
CA LEU A 17 -2.00 5.82 15.45
C LEU A 17 -2.70 6.87 14.58
N PHE A 18 -3.92 6.58 14.11
CA PHE A 18 -4.70 7.48 13.27
C PHE A 18 -5.13 8.74 14.03
N SER A 19 -5.42 8.65 15.33
CA SER A 19 -5.64 9.82 16.17
C SER A 19 -4.39 10.70 16.24
N ALA A 20 -3.21 10.13 16.47
CA ALA A 20 -1.96 10.89 16.50
C ALA A 20 -1.63 11.53 15.13
N LEU A 21 -1.83 10.81 14.03
CA LEU A 21 -1.69 11.37 12.68
C LEU A 21 -2.68 12.51 12.43
N SER A 22 -3.94 12.35 12.85
CA SER A 22 -4.95 13.41 12.79
C SER A 22 -4.52 14.65 13.58
N ASP A 23 -3.94 14.49 14.78
CA ASP A 23 -3.44 15.61 15.58
C ASP A 23 -2.30 16.35 14.87
N TYR A 24 -1.38 15.64 14.22
CA TYR A 24 -0.33 16.25 13.41
C TYR A 24 -0.88 17.00 12.19
N ARG A 25 -1.89 16.46 11.50
CA ARG A 25 -2.57 17.17 10.40
C ARG A 25 -3.25 18.45 10.88
N ILE A 26 -3.96 18.38 12.02
CA ILE A 26 -4.61 19.55 12.63
C ILE A 26 -3.57 20.61 13.01
N GLN A 27 -2.43 20.19 13.58
CA GLN A 27 -1.33 21.11 13.87
C GLN A 27 -0.81 21.77 12.58
N ALA A 28 -0.57 21.00 11.52
CA ALA A 28 -0.10 21.53 10.24
C ALA A 28 -1.11 22.53 9.62
N MET A 29 -2.41 22.25 9.69
CA MET A 29 -3.46 23.20 9.28
C MET A 29 -3.40 24.51 10.08
N ASN A 30 -3.19 24.43 11.41
CA ASN A 30 -3.06 25.61 12.25
C ASN A 30 -1.80 26.42 11.95
N GLU A 31 -0.67 25.76 11.63
CA GLU A 31 0.58 26.42 11.22
C GLU A 31 0.43 27.15 9.88
N LEU A 32 -0.47 26.69 9.01
CA LEU A 32 -0.87 27.38 7.78
C LEU A 32 -1.90 28.52 8.01
N GLY A 33 -2.32 28.76 9.25
CA GLY A 33 -3.33 29.76 9.60
C GLY A 33 -4.77 29.37 9.25
N LEU A 34 -5.01 28.09 8.94
CA LEU A 34 -6.29 27.57 8.47
C LEU A 34 -7.10 26.99 9.64
N HIS A 35 -7.59 27.90 10.47
CA HIS A 35 -8.43 27.54 11.61
C HIS A 35 -9.89 27.33 11.21
N GLY A 36 -10.58 26.42 11.91
CA GLY A 36 -12.01 26.19 11.68
C GLY A 36 -12.32 25.34 10.45
N TYR A 37 -11.34 24.60 9.95
CA TYR A 37 -11.55 23.59 8.91
C TYR A 37 -11.87 22.23 9.53
N GLU A 38 -12.58 21.38 8.80
CA GLU A 38 -12.90 20.01 9.19
C GLU A 38 -12.49 19.01 8.10
N PHE A 39 -12.09 17.81 8.52
CA PHE A 39 -11.63 16.78 7.61
C PHE A 39 -12.82 16.00 7.04
N HIS A 40 -12.80 15.80 5.73
CA HIS A 40 -13.74 14.99 4.98
C HIS A 40 -12.98 13.91 4.21
N LYS A 41 -13.58 12.73 4.11
CA LYS A 41 -13.09 11.68 3.22
C LYS A 41 -13.39 12.02 1.77
N THR A 42 -12.62 11.42 0.86
CA THR A 42 -12.84 11.53 -0.58
C THR A 42 -14.29 11.16 -0.92
N PRO A 43 -15.00 11.95 -1.75
CA PRO A 43 -16.38 11.66 -2.08
C PRO A 43 -16.49 10.37 -2.90
N MET A 44 -17.44 9.50 -2.57
CA MET A 44 -17.78 8.35 -3.41
C MET A 44 -18.57 8.82 -4.63
N PHE A 45 -18.34 8.18 -5.78
CA PHE A 45 -19.20 8.35 -6.94
C PHE A 45 -20.49 7.56 -6.73
N VAL A 46 -21.63 8.16 -7.08
CA VAL A 46 -22.91 7.45 -7.13
C VAL A 46 -23.42 7.54 -8.56
N THR A 47 -23.56 6.38 -9.21
CA THR A 47 -24.05 6.29 -10.59
C THR A 47 -25.56 6.57 -10.66
N ASP A 48 -26.07 6.80 -11.88
CA ASP A 48 -27.52 6.99 -12.12
C ASP A 48 -28.37 5.79 -11.66
N SER A 49 -27.78 4.58 -11.59
CA SER A 49 -28.44 3.38 -11.07
C SER A 49 -28.39 3.28 -9.54
N GLY A 50 -27.78 4.24 -8.85
CA GLY A 50 -27.61 4.27 -7.39
C GLY A 50 -26.40 3.49 -6.89
N ALA A 51 -25.60 2.89 -7.78
CA ALA A 51 -24.41 2.13 -7.38
C ALA A 51 -23.32 3.10 -6.89
N ARG A 52 -22.71 2.76 -5.75
CA ARG A 52 -21.62 3.53 -5.14
C ARG A 52 -20.28 2.98 -5.61
N LEU A 53 -19.37 3.86 -6.00
CA LEU A 53 -18.03 3.52 -6.49
C LEU A 53 -17.00 4.29 -5.67
N THR A 54 -16.17 3.55 -4.94
CA THR A 54 -15.02 4.10 -4.23
C THR A 54 -13.78 4.09 -5.11
N ILE A 55 -13.37 5.28 -5.57
CA ILE A 55 -12.11 5.50 -6.31
C ILE A 55 -11.05 5.90 -5.30
N GLU A 56 -9.94 5.17 -5.24
CA GLU A 56 -8.74 5.61 -4.53
C GLU A 56 -7.91 6.49 -5.49
N PRO A 57 -7.86 7.83 -5.26
CA PRO A 57 -7.07 8.74 -6.07
C PRO A 57 -5.56 8.58 -5.77
N GLU A 58 -4.93 7.61 -6.43
CA GLU A 58 -3.50 7.32 -6.29
C GLU A 58 -2.74 7.37 -7.63
N ARG A 59 -1.44 7.65 -7.52
CA ARG A 59 -0.45 7.60 -8.62
C ARG A 59 0.88 7.07 -8.09
N SER A 60 1.75 6.64 -8.98
CA SER A 60 3.05 6.12 -8.60
C SER A 60 4.05 6.12 -9.75
N ILE A 61 5.33 6.30 -9.41
CA ILE A 61 6.45 6.07 -10.32
C ILE A 61 7.31 4.90 -9.83
N VAL A 62 7.92 4.16 -10.76
CA VAL A 62 8.88 3.10 -10.45
C VAL A 62 10.25 3.54 -10.93
N VAL A 63 11.27 3.39 -10.10
CA VAL A 63 12.66 3.76 -10.38
C VAL A 63 13.60 2.59 -10.09
N PRO A 64 14.86 2.61 -10.58
CA PRO A 64 15.77 1.47 -10.50
C PRO A 64 16.39 1.28 -9.11
N SER A 65 16.24 2.27 -8.20
CA SER A 65 16.73 2.21 -6.82
C SER A 65 16.09 3.24 -5.91
N VAL A 66 15.91 2.90 -4.63
CA VAL A 66 15.52 3.89 -3.59
C VAL A 66 16.47 5.08 -3.55
N ARG A 67 17.75 4.89 -3.92
CA ARG A 67 18.77 5.96 -3.95
C ARG A 67 18.41 7.07 -4.92
N VAL A 68 17.68 6.76 -5.99
CA VAL A 68 17.19 7.77 -6.95
C VAL A 68 16.23 8.74 -6.25
N LEU A 69 15.43 8.25 -5.31
CA LEU A 69 14.46 9.03 -4.53
C LEU A 69 15.08 9.83 -3.38
N SER A 70 16.39 10.04 -3.39
CA SER A 70 17.08 10.84 -2.36
C SER A 70 16.53 12.27 -2.31
N ASN A 71 16.29 12.73 -1.09
CA ASN A 71 15.79 14.05 -0.71
C ASN A 71 14.45 14.42 -1.38
N ILE A 72 13.60 13.43 -1.67
CA ILE A 72 12.35 13.65 -2.40
C ILE A 72 11.43 14.65 -1.69
N LYS A 73 11.37 14.66 -0.34
CA LYS A 73 10.58 15.64 0.41
C LYS A 73 11.02 17.06 0.11
N SER A 74 12.32 17.33 0.26
CA SER A 74 12.90 18.64 -0.04
C SER A 74 12.72 19.03 -1.51
N LYS A 75 12.87 18.08 -2.46
CA LYS A 75 12.64 18.34 -3.89
C LYS A 75 11.19 18.76 -4.17
N LEU A 76 10.21 18.03 -3.62
CA LEU A 76 8.79 18.31 -3.82
C LEU A 76 8.39 19.67 -3.22
N VAL A 77 8.79 19.97 -1.99
CA VAL A 77 8.47 21.26 -1.34
C VAL A 77 9.10 22.43 -2.10
N ASN A 78 10.31 22.27 -2.64
CA ASN A 78 10.97 23.31 -3.42
C ASN A 78 10.30 23.54 -4.78
N ALA A 79 9.76 22.50 -5.42
CA ALA A 79 9.12 22.61 -6.72
C ALA A 79 7.62 22.94 -6.65
N ILE A 80 6.95 22.67 -5.53
CA ILE A 80 5.52 22.85 -5.35
C ILE A 80 5.29 23.80 -4.16
N PRO A 81 5.24 25.13 -4.37
CA PRO A 81 5.09 26.11 -3.29
C PRO A 81 3.81 25.95 -2.45
N SER A 82 2.76 25.35 -3.02
CA SER A 82 1.49 25.07 -2.35
C SER A 82 1.49 23.78 -1.53
N LEU A 83 2.60 23.02 -1.53
CA LEU A 83 2.74 21.76 -0.80
C LEU A 83 3.47 21.98 0.53
N SER A 84 2.83 21.59 1.64
CA SER A 84 3.38 21.66 2.99
C SER A 84 3.43 20.29 3.62
N MET A 85 4.62 19.83 4.01
CA MET A 85 4.78 18.53 4.67
C MET A 85 4.17 18.56 6.08
N VAL A 86 3.42 17.52 6.44
CA VAL A 86 2.92 17.35 7.82
C VAL A 86 4.10 16.88 8.68
N ALA A 87 4.59 17.75 9.56
CA ALA A 87 5.70 17.44 10.43
C ALA A 87 5.37 16.25 11.36
N ASN A 88 6.32 15.33 11.52
CA ASN A 88 6.19 14.12 12.36
C ASN A 88 5.17 13.08 11.87
N SER A 89 4.65 13.22 10.65
CA SER A 89 3.79 12.21 10.00
C SER A 89 4.57 10.99 9.48
N GLU A 90 5.91 10.98 9.60
CA GLU A 90 6.72 9.90 9.07
C GLU A 90 6.45 8.55 9.77
N ILE A 91 5.89 7.63 9.01
CA ILE A 91 5.53 6.29 9.45
C ILE A 91 6.31 5.25 8.64
N GLY A 92 6.90 4.28 9.33
CA GLY A 92 7.53 3.12 8.70
C GLY A 92 6.72 1.89 9.05
N TYR A 93 6.13 1.24 8.04
CA TYR A 93 5.43 -0.03 8.24
C TYR A 93 6.17 -1.16 7.53
N ARG A 94 5.72 -2.39 7.74
CA ARG A 94 5.98 -3.45 6.79
C ARG A 94 4.71 -4.22 6.52
N TYR A 95 4.20 -4.17 5.30
CA TYR A 95 3.08 -4.99 4.86
C TYR A 95 3.56 -5.95 3.75
N PRO A 96 3.85 -7.23 4.01
CA PRO A 96 3.70 -8.23 2.98
C PRO A 96 2.25 -8.18 2.52
N THR A 97 2.09 -7.84 1.26
CA THR A 97 0.79 -7.98 0.62
C THR A 97 0.87 -9.24 -0.24
N ALA A 98 -0.14 -10.10 -0.23
CA ALA A 98 -0.22 -11.18 -1.20
C ALA A 98 -1.17 -10.77 -2.32
N ALA A 99 -0.81 -11.10 -3.56
CA ALA A 99 -1.70 -10.95 -4.70
C ALA A 99 -2.36 -12.30 -5.02
N LEU A 100 -3.68 -12.28 -5.13
CA LEU A 100 -4.52 -13.41 -5.44
C LEU A 100 -5.20 -13.16 -6.79
N ALA A 101 -4.49 -13.44 -7.87
CA ALA A 101 -5.06 -13.37 -9.22
C ALA A 101 -4.20 -14.18 -10.20
N GLY A 102 -4.86 -14.81 -11.18
CA GLY A 102 -4.19 -15.24 -12.41
C GLY A 102 -4.00 -14.07 -13.37
N LEU A 103 -3.10 -14.23 -14.35
CA LEU A 103 -2.84 -13.22 -15.40
C LEU A 103 -4.08 -12.84 -16.22
N GLU A 104 -5.13 -13.66 -16.21
CA GLU A 104 -6.40 -13.44 -16.91
C GLU A 104 -7.57 -13.04 -15.97
N ALA A 105 -7.33 -12.96 -14.65
CA ALA A 105 -8.36 -12.55 -13.69
C ALA A 105 -8.73 -11.05 -13.81
N PRO A 106 -9.99 -10.67 -14.04
CA PRO A 106 -10.40 -9.27 -14.29
C PRO A 106 -10.08 -8.32 -13.13
N PHE A 107 -9.90 -8.85 -11.92
CA PHE A 107 -9.52 -8.11 -10.71
C PHE A 107 -8.40 -8.82 -9.96
N ILE A 108 -7.74 -8.08 -9.08
CA ILE A 108 -6.70 -8.59 -8.17
C ILE A 108 -7.24 -8.57 -6.75
N LYS A 109 -7.35 -9.73 -6.09
CA LYS A 109 -7.57 -9.72 -4.63
C LYS A 109 -6.24 -9.51 -3.93
N ARG A 110 -6.22 -8.59 -2.98
CA ARG A 110 -5.07 -8.27 -2.14
C ARG A 110 -5.35 -8.72 -0.74
N MET A 111 -4.29 -9.09 -0.05
CA MET A 111 -4.37 -9.32 1.38
C MET A 111 -3.23 -8.64 2.05
N ARG A 112 -3.56 -7.76 2.99
CA ARG A 112 -2.55 -7.12 3.81
C ARG A 112 -2.69 -7.75 5.18
N SER A 113 -1.56 -7.87 5.85
CA SER A 113 -1.61 -8.07 7.28
C SER A 113 -1.16 -6.81 8.00
N GLU A 114 -1.82 -6.44 9.07
CA GLU A 114 -1.29 -5.42 9.98
C GLU A 114 -0.13 -5.97 10.79
N TYR A 115 0.83 -5.11 11.11
CA TYR A 115 2.04 -5.48 11.83
C TYR A 115 2.32 -4.52 12.97
N PHE A 116 2.30 -5.03 14.20
CA PHE A 116 2.88 -4.35 15.35
C PHE A 116 4.10 -5.14 15.84
N HIS A 117 5.26 -4.49 15.85
CA HIS A 117 6.41 -5.03 16.56
C HIS A 117 6.13 -5.07 18.06
N ARG A 118 6.50 -6.16 18.74
CA ARG A 118 6.61 -6.13 20.20
C ARG A 118 7.80 -5.23 20.59
N ILE A 119 7.78 -4.66 21.81
CA ILE A 119 8.81 -3.71 22.28
C ILE A 119 10.24 -4.26 22.10
N ASP A 120 10.41 -5.57 22.26
CA ASP A 120 11.70 -6.26 22.20
C ASP A 120 11.86 -7.12 20.94
N GLU A 121 10.96 -6.99 19.97
CA GLU A 121 11.06 -7.72 18.72
C GLU A 121 12.05 -7.06 17.77
N ASP A 122 12.91 -7.88 17.16
CA ASP A 122 13.77 -7.43 16.07
C ASP A 122 12.89 -6.81 14.97
N ARG A 123 13.13 -5.53 14.66
CA ARG A 123 12.36 -4.78 13.66
C ARG A 123 12.66 -5.22 12.22
N SER A 124 13.59 -6.16 12.05
CA SER A 124 13.75 -6.94 10.84
C SER A 124 12.62 -7.95 10.64
N ILE A 125 11.90 -8.31 11.71
CA ILE A 125 10.87 -9.35 11.76
C ILE A 125 9.50 -8.71 12.00
N CYS A 126 8.52 -9.13 11.20
CA CYS A 126 7.17 -8.61 11.25
C CYS A 126 6.20 -9.76 11.56
N ARG A 127 5.34 -9.60 12.58
CA ARG A 127 4.24 -10.54 12.88
C ARG A 127 2.89 -10.04 12.37
N PRO A 128 2.24 -10.80 11.49
CA PRO A 128 0.90 -10.48 11.05
C PRO A 128 -0.05 -10.64 12.23
N VAL A 129 -0.88 -9.64 12.50
CA VAL A 129 -1.92 -9.71 13.54
C VAL A 129 -3.32 -9.81 12.96
N ASN A 130 -3.63 -9.02 11.92
CA ASN A 130 -4.95 -9.00 11.28
C ASN A 130 -4.83 -9.28 9.80
N LEU A 131 -5.89 -9.76 9.13
CA LEU A 131 -5.97 -9.80 7.67
C LEU A 131 -6.98 -8.76 7.15
N SER A 132 -6.51 -7.81 6.35
CA SER A 132 -7.40 -7.10 5.42
C SER A 132 -7.47 -7.83 4.10
N TYR A 133 -8.63 -7.72 3.48
CA TYR A 133 -8.92 -8.21 2.15
C TYR A 133 -9.23 -7.00 1.28
N GLY A 134 -8.63 -6.91 0.10
CA GLY A 134 -9.00 -5.89 -0.86
C GLY A 134 -9.12 -6.37 -2.29
N ILE A 135 -9.73 -5.58 -3.16
CA ILE A 135 -9.86 -5.86 -4.60
C ILE A 135 -9.43 -4.62 -5.35
N LYS A 136 -8.45 -4.77 -6.24
CA LYS A 136 -8.10 -3.75 -7.23
C LYS A 136 -8.57 -4.16 -8.62
N SER A 137 -9.07 -3.19 -9.38
CA SER A 137 -9.12 -3.30 -10.85
C SER A 137 -7.69 -3.36 -11.43
N ARG A 138 -7.53 -3.96 -12.61
CA ARG A 138 -6.23 -4.02 -13.30
C ARG A 138 -5.70 -2.64 -13.64
N GLY A 139 -4.39 -2.55 -13.85
CA GLY A 139 -3.74 -1.37 -14.42
C GLY A 139 -3.33 -0.29 -13.41
N LYS A 140 -2.08 0.17 -13.52
CA LYS A 140 -1.63 1.42 -12.92
C LYS A 140 -1.54 2.52 -13.99
N ALA A 141 -2.64 2.90 -14.66
CA ALA A 141 -2.69 4.08 -15.56
C ALA A 141 -4.11 4.57 -15.95
N ASP A 142 -5.20 3.99 -15.45
CA ASP A 142 -6.54 4.09 -16.07
C ASP A 142 -7.71 4.33 -15.09
N ASN A 143 -7.47 5.04 -13.98
CA ASN A 143 -8.47 5.36 -12.93
C ASN A 143 -9.00 4.12 -12.18
N ARG A 144 -8.32 3.81 -11.07
CA ARG A 144 -8.52 2.59 -10.27
C ARG A 144 -9.72 2.67 -9.32
N LEU A 145 -10.32 1.51 -9.07
CA LEU A 145 -11.16 1.25 -7.90
C LEU A 145 -10.42 0.22 -7.02
N GLU A 146 -10.08 0.58 -5.78
CA GLU A 146 -9.66 -0.36 -4.73
C GLU A 146 -10.77 -0.43 -3.67
N TYR A 147 -11.15 -1.64 -3.30
CA TYR A 147 -12.06 -1.90 -2.17
C TYR A 147 -11.28 -2.66 -1.12
N GLU A 148 -11.24 -2.21 0.13
CA GLU A 148 -10.56 -2.92 1.22
C GLU A 148 -11.51 -3.13 2.42
N VAL A 149 -11.60 -4.36 2.92
CA VAL A 149 -12.39 -4.79 4.07
C VAL A 149 -11.53 -5.54 5.06
N TRP A 150 -11.67 -5.18 6.33
CA TRP A 150 -11.02 -5.88 7.45
C TRP A 150 -11.79 -7.14 7.82
N MET A 151 -11.11 -8.29 7.79
CA MET A 151 -11.67 -9.57 8.21
C MET A 151 -11.36 -9.83 9.68
N PRO A 152 -12.26 -10.48 10.44
CA PRO A 152 -11.97 -10.92 11.80
C PRO A 152 -10.92 -12.04 11.79
N ASP A 153 -9.97 -11.97 12.72
CA ASP A 153 -8.92 -12.99 12.88
C ASP A 153 -9.49 -14.37 13.22
N GLU A 154 -10.61 -14.39 13.94
CA GLU A 154 -11.24 -15.61 14.43
C GLU A 154 -12.04 -16.36 13.35
N ALA A 155 -12.31 -15.70 12.21
CA ALA A 155 -13.10 -16.27 11.12
C ALA A 155 -12.53 -15.89 9.73
N PRO A 156 -11.26 -16.23 9.43
CA PRO A 156 -10.59 -15.71 8.24
C PRO A 156 -11.04 -16.41 6.93
N GLU A 157 -11.84 -17.47 7.04
CA GLU A 157 -12.50 -18.15 5.90
C GLU A 157 -13.87 -17.55 5.56
N GLN A 158 -14.37 -16.60 6.35
CA GLN A 158 -15.64 -15.94 6.09
C GLN A 158 -15.58 -15.24 4.73
N SER A 159 -16.65 -15.34 3.93
CA SER A 159 -16.77 -14.53 2.71
C SER A 159 -16.66 -13.05 3.07
N PRO A 160 -15.76 -12.27 2.43
CA PRO A 160 -15.67 -10.84 2.66
C PRO A 160 -16.85 -10.07 2.05
N LEU A 161 -17.66 -10.70 1.19
CA LEU A 161 -18.72 -10.04 0.44
C LEU A 161 -19.80 -9.38 1.31
N PRO A 162 -20.37 -10.05 2.34
CA PRO A 162 -21.31 -9.39 3.25
C PRO A 162 -20.69 -8.16 3.94
N LEU A 163 -19.40 -8.22 4.31
CA LEU A 163 -18.74 -7.08 4.94
C LEU A 163 -18.47 -5.94 3.95
N LEU A 164 -18.16 -6.24 2.68
CA LEU A 164 -18.03 -5.22 1.62
C LEU A 164 -19.36 -4.49 1.38
N ILE A 165 -20.46 -5.24 1.32
CA ILE A 165 -21.80 -4.68 1.10
C ILE A 165 -22.28 -3.93 2.35
N ASP A 166 -22.25 -4.56 3.52
CA ASP A 166 -22.90 -4.04 4.73
C ASP A 166 -22.09 -2.93 5.41
N ARG A 167 -20.75 -3.03 5.40
CA ARG A 167 -19.87 -2.11 6.15
C ARG A 167 -19.42 -0.91 5.33
N TYR A 168 -19.21 -1.10 4.03
CA TYR A 168 -18.74 -0.04 3.13
C TYR A 168 -19.85 0.47 2.21
N GLY A 169 -21.01 -0.20 2.20
CA GLY A 169 -22.17 0.24 1.41
C GLY A 169 -21.95 0.11 -0.10
N GLU A 170 -21.08 -0.81 -0.51
CA GLU A 170 -20.65 -0.96 -1.90
C GLU A 170 -21.65 -1.80 -2.70
N ASP A 171 -22.18 -1.24 -3.79
CA ASP A 171 -22.96 -1.98 -4.79
C ASP A 171 -21.99 -2.51 -5.86
N LEU A 172 -21.13 -3.45 -5.45
CA LEU A 172 -20.08 -3.99 -6.31
C LEU A 172 -20.67 -4.60 -7.60
N PRO A 173 -20.04 -4.39 -8.77
CA PRO A 173 -20.43 -5.08 -10.01
C PRO A 173 -20.51 -6.60 -9.83
N ASP A 174 -21.43 -7.26 -10.53
CA ASP A 174 -21.69 -8.70 -10.36
C ASP A 174 -20.44 -9.56 -10.61
N ASP A 175 -19.60 -9.19 -11.57
CA ASP A 175 -18.32 -9.87 -11.83
C ASP A 175 -17.32 -9.71 -10.68
N VAL A 176 -17.27 -8.52 -10.05
CA VAL A 176 -16.53 -8.29 -8.81
C VAL A 176 -17.08 -9.17 -7.70
N ARG A 177 -18.41 -9.19 -7.48
CA ARG A 177 -19.07 -10.00 -6.44
C ARG A 177 -18.73 -11.48 -6.59
N HIS A 178 -18.96 -12.04 -7.79
CA HIS A 178 -18.62 -13.44 -8.07
C HIS A 178 -17.14 -13.72 -7.90
N PHE A 179 -16.28 -12.77 -8.29
CA PHE A 179 -14.85 -12.92 -8.05
C PHE A 179 -14.54 -12.94 -6.55
N VAL A 180 -15.11 -12.04 -5.74
CA VAL A 180 -14.94 -11.96 -4.28
C VAL A 180 -15.23 -13.29 -3.59
N GLU A 181 -16.32 -13.95 -3.98
CA GLU A 181 -16.80 -15.19 -3.36
C GLU A 181 -15.87 -16.39 -3.60
N GLN A 182 -15.00 -16.34 -4.61
CA GLN A 182 -14.06 -17.41 -4.88
C GLN A 182 -13.04 -17.57 -3.72
N PRO A 183 -12.69 -18.80 -3.31
CA PRO A 183 -11.63 -19.02 -2.34
C PRO A 183 -10.33 -18.33 -2.76
N SER A 184 -9.76 -17.59 -1.83
CA SER A 184 -8.50 -16.87 -2.03
C SER A 184 -7.34 -17.82 -2.28
N LYS A 185 -6.52 -17.55 -3.30
CA LYS A 185 -5.32 -18.35 -3.63
C LYS A 185 -4.12 -17.45 -3.84
N VAL A 186 -3.01 -17.71 -3.17
CA VAL A 186 -1.83 -16.85 -3.28
C VAL A 186 -1.03 -17.17 -4.53
N HIS A 187 -1.04 -16.26 -5.49
CA HIS A 187 -0.28 -16.39 -6.73
C HIS A 187 1.09 -15.71 -6.64
N GLY A 188 1.24 -14.65 -5.83
CA GLY A 188 2.53 -13.98 -5.63
C GLY A 188 2.57 -13.01 -4.46
N TRP A 189 3.76 -12.46 -4.20
CA TRP A 189 4.04 -11.61 -3.04
C TRP A 189 4.35 -10.17 -3.47
N MET A 190 3.72 -9.20 -2.83
CA MET A 190 3.94 -7.78 -3.00
C MET A 190 4.74 -7.21 -1.82
N GLY A 191 5.73 -6.40 -2.19
CA GLY A 191 6.73 -5.84 -1.28
C GLY A 191 6.19 -4.87 -0.22
N VAL A 192 7.12 -4.44 0.62
CA VAL A 192 6.89 -3.69 1.85
C VAL A 192 6.99 -2.16 1.61
N LYS A 193 5.98 -1.40 2.05
CA LYS A 193 6.09 0.06 2.19
C LYS A 193 7.03 0.42 3.33
N ARG A 194 8.19 1.02 3.05
CA ARG A 194 9.27 1.21 4.06
C ARG A 194 9.30 2.60 4.66
N ALA A 195 8.78 3.60 3.96
CA ALA A 195 8.60 4.94 4.50
C ALA A 195 7.33 5.53 3.92
N ALA A 196 6.51 6.12 4.77
CA ALA A 196 5.35 6.90 4.38
C ALA A 196 5.30 8.19 5.20
N PHE A 197 4.64 9.19 4.65
CA PHE A 197 4.54 10.53 5.23
C PHE A 197 3.39 11.29 4.56
N GLU A 198 2.93 12.36 5.20
CA GLU A 198 1.80 13.13 4.71
C GLU A 198 2.19 14.55 4.36
N ALA A 199 1.42 15.15 3.46
CA ALA A 199 1.48 16.57 3.14
C ALA A 199 0.08 17.14 2.93
N LEU A 200 -0.01 18.46 3.03
CA LEU A 200 -1.17 19.26 2.72
C LEU A 200 -0.88 20.05 1.45
N TYR A 201 -1.79 19.99 0.48
CA TYR A 201 -1.76 20.83 -0.70
C TYR A 201 -2.83 21.91 -0.59
N HIS A 202 -2.40 23.16 -0.54
CA HIS A 202 -3.26 24.32 -0.39
C HIS A 202 -2.98 25.32 -1.53
N ASN A 203 -3.85 25.34 -2.52
CA ASN A 203 -3.75 26.24 -3.67
C ASN A 203 -5.10 26.93 -3.92
N PRO A 204 -5.35 28.09 -3.28
CA PRO A 204 -6.61 28.80 -3.43
C PRO A 204 -7.01 29.15 -4.87
N SER A 205 -6.02 29.32 -5.76
CA SER A 205 -6.29 29.70 -7.15
C SER A 205 -6.92 28.57 -7.99
N ASN A 206 -6.66 27.31 -7.64
CA ASN A 206 -7.15 26.15 -8.39
C ASN A 206 -8.08 25.25 -7.56
N CYS A 207 -8.00 25.29 -6.23
CA CYS A 207 -8.77 24.44 -5.33
C CYS A 207 -9.76 25.23 -4.44
N GLY A 208 -9.80 26.55 -4.55
CA GLY A 208 -10.59 27.40 -3.65
C GLY A 208 -10.19 27.18 -2.18
N ASP A 209 -11.17 27.13 -1.28
CA ASP A 209 -10.93 26.88 0.15
C ASP A 209 -10.74 25.38 0.48
N LEU A 210 -10.45 24.52 -0.49
CA LEU A 210 -10.11 23.12 -0.22
C LEU A 210 -8.62 22.97 0.07
N VAL A 211 -8.30 22.18 1.10
CA VAL A 211 -6.94 21.71 1.36
C VAL A 211 -6.88 20.21 1.24
N ILE A 212 -6.11 19.73 0.27
CA ILE A 212 -6.06 18.31 -0.04
C ILE A 212 -4.99 17.63 0.81
N CYS A 213 -5.36 16.54 1.49
CA CYS A 213 -4.48 15.74 2.33
C CYS A 213 -3.90 14.59 1.50
N ILE A 214 -2.58 14.55 1.37
CA ILE A 214 -1.87 13.58 0.53
C ILE A 214 -1.05 12.66 1.44
N ALA A 215 -1.20 11.35 1.27
CA ALA A 215 -0.28 10.35 1.77
C ALA A 215 0.73 9.99 0.69
N MET A 216 2.01 9.96 1.03
CA MET A 216 3.11 9.59 0.14
C MET A 216 3.90 8.43 0.73
N SER A 217 4.41 7.53 -0.11
CA SER A 217 5.22 6.40 0.34
C SER A 217 6.34 6.02 -0.61
N VAL A 218 7.45 5.56 -0.03
CA VAL A 218 8.56 4.90 -0.73
C VAL A 218 8.57 3.42 -0.39
N ASP A 219 8.42 2.62 -1.44
CA ASP A 219 8.49 1.18 -1.44
C ASP A 219 9.87 0.75 -1.96
N ALA A 220 10.62 0.01 -1.15
CA ALA A 220 11.82 -0.68 -1.61
C ALA A 220 11.47 -2.13 -1.91
N TYR A 221 11.75 -2.58 -3.12
CA TYR A 221 11.31 -3.90 -3.55
C TYR A 221 12.33 -5.01 -3.28
N ASN A 222 11.83 -6.08 -2.68
CA ASN A 222 12.35 -7.42 -2.85
C ASN A 222 11.11 -8.31 -3.00
N ILE A 223 10.78 -8.68 -4.24
CA ILE A 223 9.48 -9.24 -4.61
C ILE A 223 9.67 -10.72 -5.00
N GLY A 224 9.21 -11.64 -4.16
CA GLY A 224 9.25 -13.09 -4.43
C GLY A 224 8.59 -13.53 -5.74
N ALA A 225 9.36 -14.02 -6.71
CA ALA A 225 8.88 -14.56 -8.00
C ALA A 225 8.25 -15.95 -7.92
N LYS A 226 8.13 -16.56 -6.74
CA LYS A 226 7.58 -17.90 -6.60
C LYS A 226 6.72 -17.98 -5.33
N PRO A 227 5.44 -18.41 -5.44
CA PRO A 227 4.59 -18.60 -4.27
C PRO A 227 5.10 -19.73 -3.37
N ASP A 228 5.81 -20.72 -3.93
CA ASP A 228 6.72 -21.56 -3.16
C ASP A 228 7.83 -20.66 -2.59
N LEU A 229 7.85 -20.59 -1.26
CA LEU A 229 8.83 -19.94 -0.38
C LEU A 229 10.30 -20.42 -0.58
N SER A 230 10.64 -20.94 -1.75
CA SER A 230 11.96 -21.31 -2.22
C SER A 230 12.57 -20.18 -3.04
N TYR A 231 13.82 -19.85 -2.71
CA TYR A 231 14.71 -19.10 -3.58
C TYR A 231 14.76 -19.73 -4.97
N SER A 232 14.46 -18.96 -6.01
CA SER A 232 14.79 -19.31 -7.40
C SER A 232 16.19 -18.74 -7.68
N PRO A 233 17.18 -19.57 -8.03
CA PRO A 233 18.49 -19.09 -8.48
C PRO A 233 18.39 -18.32 -9.80
N GLU A 234 17.39 -18.59 -10.63
CA GLU A 234 17.20 -17.89 -11.91
C GLU A 234 16.69 -16.46 -11.72
N ALA A 235 15.84 -16.21 -10.71
CA ALA A 235 15.26 -14.91 -10.42
C ALA A 235 15.78 -14.25 -9.13
N GLU A 236 16.81 -14.85 -8.51
CA GLU A 236 17.37 -14.46 -7.21
C GLU A 236 16.31 -14.14 -6.13
N SER A 237 15.17 -14.84 -6.15
CA SER A 237 13.97 -14.58 -5.33
C SER A 237 13.35 -13.16 -5.44
N SER A 238 13.83 -12.28 -6.33
CA SER A 238 13.31 -10.91 -6.47
C SER A 238 12.98 -10.55 -7.92
N ILE A 239 11.70 -10.38 -8.23
CA ILE A 239 11.15 -9.90 -9.52
C ILE A 239 11.55 -8.45 -9.80
N ALA A 240 11.82 -7.68 -8.75
CA ALA A 240 12.08 -6.25 -8.82
C ALA A 240 13.36 -5.91 -8.05
N LEU A 241 14.41 -6.72 -8.25
CA LEU A 241 15.70 -6.53 -7.61
C LEU A 241 16.19 -5.10 -7.87
N SER A 242 16.51 -4.40 -6.78
CA SER A 242 16.95 -3.01 -6.76
C SER A 242 15.89 -1.96 -7.07
N ASN A 243 14.73 -2.27 -7.67
CA ASN A 243 13.74 -1.23 -7.97
C ASN A 243 13.12 -0.62 -6.69
N ALA A 244 12.58 0.58 -6.84
CA ALA A 244 11.77 1.25 -5.83
C ALA A 244 10.54 1.90 -6.47
N GLU A 245 9.50 2.11 -5.69
CA GLU A 245 8.30 2.83 -6.11
C GLU A 245 8.03 3.99 -5.17
N PHE A 246 7.72 5.14 -5.74
CA PHE A 246 7.18 6.28 -5.01
C PHE A 246 5.70 6.39 -5.35
N GLU A 247 4.84 6.31 -4.34
CA GLU A 247 3.38 6.41 -4.47
C GLU A 247 2.89 7.67 -3.77
N TRP A 248 1.85 8.30 -4.33
CA TRP A 248 1.08 9.36 -3.67
C TRP A 248 -0.42 9.14 -3.86
N GLU A 249 -1.16 9.30 -2.78
CA GLU A 249 -2.58 8.99 -2.63
C GLU A 249 -3.28 10.13 -1.90
N ILE A 250 -4.53 10.45 -2.27
CA ILE A 250 -5.32 11.44 -1.53
C ILE A 250 -6.12 10.75 -0.42
N ASP A 251 -5.78 11.08 0.82
CA ASP A 251 -6.42 10.55 2.04
C ASP A 251 -7.82 11.12 2.27
N GLY A 252 -8.06 12.33 1.75
CA GLY A 252 -9.22 13.18 1.98
C GLY A 252 -8.88 14.65 1.80
N TYR A 253 -9.75 15.52 2.30
CA TYR A 253 -9.59 16.96 2.19
C TYR A 253 -10.09 17.67 3.46
N TYR A 254 -9.61 18.87 3.69
CA TYR A 254 -10.17 19.81 4.67
C TYR A 254 -10.99 20.87 3.95
N ALA A 255 -12.12 21.23 4.54
CA ALA A 255 -12.98 22.32 4.11
C ALA A 255 -13.35 23.22 5.30
N PRO A 256 -13.72 24.51 5.10
CA PRO A 256 -14.24 25.35 6.16
C PRO A 256 -15.46 24.69 6.82
N ARG A 257 -15.51 24.69 8.15
CA ARG A 257 -16.59 24.05 8.90
C ARG A 257 -17.96 24.56 8.46
N GLY A 258 -18.87 23.62 8.18
CA GLY A 258 -20.23 23.94 7.74
C GLY A 258 -20.33 24.37 6.27
N TRP A 259 -19.22 24.36 5.54
CA TRP A 259 -19.21 24.48 4.09
C TRP A 259 -19.21 23.09 3.46
N MET A 260 -20.16 22.85 2.55
CA MET A 260 -20.22 21.63 1.77
C MET A 260 -19.93 21.95 0.31
N PHE A 261 -18.83 21.43 -0.22
CA PHE A 261 -18.50 21.52 -1.63
C PHE A 261 -19.30 20.47 -2.40
N ASP A 262 -19.68 20.80 -3.63
CA ASP A 262 -20.26 19.80 -4.52
C ASP A 262 -19.18 18.78 -4.93
N HIS A 263 -19.66 17.61 -5.33
CA HIS A 263 -18.84 16.45 -5.65
C HIS A 263 -17.78 16.77 -6.72
N ASP A 264 -18.16 17.47 -7.78
CA ASP A 264 -17.29 17.68 -8.95
C ASP A 264 -16.18 18.67 -8.62
N THR A 265 -16.48 19.72 -7.86
CA THR A 265 -15.47 20.66 -7.35
C THR A 265 -14.40 19.95 -6.51
N VAL A 266 -14.80 19.02 -5.64
CA VAL A 266 -13.83 18.25 -4.83
C VAL A 266 -12.96 17.36 -5.72
N TRP A 267 -13.55 16.67 -6.70
CA TRP A 267 -12.80 15.81 -7.61
C TRP A 267 -11.88 16.57 -8.56
N GLU A 268 -12.27 17.76 -9.00
CA GLU A 268 -11.40 18.66 -9.77
C GLU A 268 -10.17 19.06 -8.94
N ALA A 269 -10.36 19.43 -7.66
CA ALA A 269 -9.25 19.74 -6.76
C ALA A 269 -8.33 18.53 -6.48
N ILE A 270 -8.89 17.34 -6.33
CA ILE A 270 -8.15 16.07 -6.17
C ILE A 270 -7.29 15.81 -7.41
N ASN A 271 -7.88 15.85 -8.61
CA ASN A 271 -7.16 15.60 -9.85
C ASN A 271 -6.07 16.65 -10.10
N HIS A 272 -6.38 17.93 -9.85
CA HIS A 272 -5.39 19.00 -9.92
C HIS A 272 -4.20 18.74 -8.99
N THR A 273 -4.47 18.30 -7.76
CA THR A 273 -3.43 17.99 -6.77
C THR A 273 -2.55 16.83 -7.23
N LEU A 274 -3.15 15.75 -7.77
CA LEU A 274 -2.39 14.61 -8.29
C LEU A 274 -1.45 15.03 -9.43
N GLU A 275 -1.93 15.84 -10.38
CA GLU A 275 -1.14 16.33 -11.50
C GLU A 275 -0.06 17.35 -11.08
N ALA A 276 -0.35 18.20 -10.09
CA ALA A 276 0.62 19.13 -9.52
C ALA A 276 1.82 18.41 -8.88
N ILE A 277 1.62 17.20 -8.35
CA ILE A 277 2.69 16.33 -7.86
C ILE A 277 3.36 15.56 -9.01
N ASN A 278 2.57 15.08 -9.98
CA ASN A 278 3.07 14.30 -11.10
C ASN A 278 4.11 15.06 -11.94
N GLY A 279 3.83 16.31 -12.31
CA GLY A 279 4.71 17.11 -13.17
C GLY A 279 6.16 17.19 -12.67
N PRO A 280 6.42 17.66 -11.44
CA PRO A 280 7.77 17.70 -10.88
C PRO A 280 8.45 16.33 -10.79
N LEU A 281 7.70 15.25 -10.52
CA LEU A 281 8.25 13.90 -10.47
C LEU A 281 8.71 13.40 -11.84
N GLU A 282 7.92 13.66 -12.88
CA GLU A 282 8.32 13.39 -14.27
C GLU A 282 9.60 14.17 -14.61
N ASP A 283 9.70 15.45 -14.23
CA ASP A 283 10.92 16.24 -14.48
C ASP A 283 12.15 15.73 -13.71
N PHE A 284 11.99 15.40 -12.43
CA PHE A 284 13.09 14.93 -11.59
C PHE A 284 13.65 13.59 -12.02
N TYR A 285 12.78 12.73 -12.56
CA TYR A 285 13.07 11.31 -12.76
C TYR A 285 12.83 10.82 -14.19
N ALA A 286 12.62 11.71 -15.17
CA ALA A 286 12.33 11.34 -16.57
C ALA A 286 13.26 10.25 -17.13
N ASN A 287 14.54 10.30 -16.78
CA ASN A 287 15.56 9.35 -17.27
C ASN A 287 15.67 8.08 -16.42
N ASP A 288 15.10 8.07 -15.22
CA ASP A 288 15.17 6.97 -14.27
C ASP A 288 13.86 6.18 -14.18
N ILE A 289 12.71 6.80 -14.51
CA ILE A 289 11.41 6.15 -14.47
C ILE A 289 11.44 4.91 -15.38
N ILE A 290 11.13 3.76 -14.80
CA ILE A 290 10.97 2.51 -15.52
C ILE A 290 9.59 2.52 -16.18
N PRO A 291 9.49 2.61 -17.52
CA PRO A 291 8.21 2.59 -18.20
C PRO A 291 7.57 1.21 -18.01
N SER A 292 6.34 1.18 -17.51
CA SER A 292 5.60 -0.05 -17.32
C SER A 292 4.11 0.21 -17.44
N ASN A 293 3.44 -0.58 -18.28
CA ASN A 293 1.98 -0.63 -18.36
C ASN A 293 1.41 -1.69 -17.40
N GLU A 294 2.26 -2.34 -16.62
CA GLU A 294 1.88 -3.39 -15.68
C GLU A 294 1.86 -2.81 -14.26
N SER A 295 0.81 -3.10 -13.51
CA SER A 295 0.77 -2.89 -12.07
C SER A 295 1.84 -3.74 -11.36
N LYS A 296 2.12 -3.37 -10.10
CA LYS A 296 3.00 -4.14 -9.21
C LYS A 296 2.64 -5.64 -9.19
N THR A 297 1.35 -5.96 -9.17
CA THR A 297 0.87 -7.35 -9.23
C THR A 297 1.08 -7.99 -10.60
N GLU A 298 0.77 -7.29 -11.70
CA GLU A 298 0.96 -7.84 -13.05
C GLU A 298 2.43 -8.16 -13.30
N ARG A 299 3.36 -7.26 -12.93
CA ARG A 299 4.80 -7.54 -13.01
C ARG A 299 5.19 -8.82 -12.28
N ILE A 300 4.56 -9.08 -11.12
CA ILE A 300 4.76 -10.33 -10.36
C ILE A 300 4.31 -11.54 -11.17
N LEU A 301 3.08 -11.50 -11.65
CA LEU A 301 2.45 -12.62 -12.35
C LEU A 301 3.15 -12.91 -13.69
N SER A 302 3.50 -11.87 -14.46
CA SER A 302 4.22 -11.99 -15.72
C SER A 302 5.62 -12.58 -15.52
N THR A 303 6.28 -12.23 -14.42
CA THR A 303 7.59 -12.80 -14.09
C THR A 303 7.49 -14.26 -13.65
N ILE A 304 6.51 -14.62 -12.82
CA ILE A 304 6.23 -16.03 -12.46
C ILE A 304 6.03 -16.86 -13.73
N GLN A 305 5.24 -16.36 -14.68
CA GLN A 305 5.00 -17.01 -15.96
C GLN A 305 6.28 -17.12 -16.81
N ALA A 306 7.08 -16.06 -16.88
CA ALA A 306 8.34 -16.05 -17.63
C ALA A 306 9.38 -17.06 -17.10
N LEU A 307 9.33 -17.38 -15.80
CA LEU A 307 10.13 -18.43 -15.16
C LEU A 307 9.61 -19.85 -15.44
N GLY A 308 8.55 -19.99 -16.25
CA GLY A 308 7.96 -21.28 -16.62
C GLY A 308 7.08 -21.89 -15.53
N VAL A 309 6.75 -21.16 -14.47
CA VAL A 309 5.83 -21.64 -13.44
C VAL A 309 4.42 -21.69 -14.01
N THR A 310 3.83 -22.88 -14.00
CA THR A 310 2.50 -23.14 -14.54
C THR A 310 1.39 -22.83 -13.53
N GLN A 311 0.21 -22.46 -14.01
CA GLN A 311 -0.98 -22.28 -13.16
C GLN A 311 -1.28 -23.54 -12.33
N SER A 312 -1.10 -24.73 -12.92
CA SER A 312 -1.23 -26.02 -12.23
C SER A 312 -0.23 -26.23 -11.08
N GLU A 313 0.96 -25.63 -11.14
CA GLU A 313 1.91 -25.64 -10.02
C GLU A 313 1.45 -24.72 -8.89
N ILE A 314 0.94 -23.52 -9.22
CA ILE A 314 0.38 -22.59 -8.25
C ILE A 314 -0.85 -23.20 -7.55
N ASP A 315 -1.77 -23.79 -8.32
CA ASP A 315 -2.96 -24.44 -7.79
C ASP A 315 -2.63 -25.62 -6.87
N ARG A 316 -1.58 -26.39 -7.18
CA ARG A 316 -1.10 -27.48 -6.32
C ARG A 316 -0.52 -26.99 -5.00
N LEU A 317 0.02 -25.78 -4.94
CA LEU A 317 0.51 -25.19 -3.69
C LEU A 317 -0.63 -24.84 -2.74
N ASN A 318 -1.81 -24.48 -3.28
CA ASN A 318 -3.02 -24.15 -2.54
C ASN A 318 -2.77 -23.26 -1.31
N LEU A 319 -1.93 -22.24 -1.46
CA LEU A 319 -1.58 -21.34 -0.37
C LEU A 319 -2.78 -20.51 0.01
N GLN A 320 -3.22 -20.68 1.26
CA GLN A 320 -4.34 -19.96 1.78
C GLN A 320 -3.90 -18.72 2.56
N PRO A 321 -4.65 -17.62 2.45
CA PRO A 321 -4.41 -16.38 3.20
C PRO A 321 -4.15 -16.51 4.69
N TRP A 322 -5.00 -17.25 5.37
CA TRP A 322 -5.04 -17.31 6.81
C TRP A 322 -3.89 -18.11 7.38
N GLU A 323 -3.23 -18.92 6.56
CA GLU A 323 -2.00 -19.59 6.93
C GLU A 323 -0.93 -18.56 7.37
N PHE A 324 -1.01 -17.29 6.95
CA PHE A 324 -0.11 -16.23 7.40
C PHE A 324 -0.29 -15.83 8.87
N LEU A 325 -1.50 -15.90 9.39
CA LEU A 325 -1.77 -15.66 10.81
C LEU A 325 -1.27 -16.82 11.68
N LEU A 326 -1.02 -17.99 11.08
CA LEU A 326 -0.58 -19.17 11.81
C LEU A 326 0.92 -19.12 12.11
N THR A 327 1.26 -19.38 13.38
CA THR A 327 2.66 -19.53 13.80
C THR A 327 3.27 -20.87 13.36
N GLN A 328 2.43 -21.81 12.89
CA GLN A 328 2.79 -23.15 12.40
C GLN A 328 1.80 -23.59 11.31
N SER A 329 2.29 -24.24 10.25
CA SER A 329 1.43 -24.86 9.23
C SER A 329 1.31 -26.36 9.47
N GLU A 330 0.07 -26.86 9.46
CA GLU A 330 -0.19 -28.30 9.53
C GLU A 330 0.08 -29.00 8.19
N HIS A 331 -0.11 -28.28 7.08
CA HIS A 331 0.04 -28.79 5.71
C HIS A 331 1.46 -28.71 5.17
N ARG A 332 2.33 -27.86 5.74
CA ARG A 332 3.69 -27.63 5.22
C ARG A 332 4.77 -28.12 6.16
N VAL A 333 5.67 -28.93 5.62
CA VAL A 333 6.76 -29.58 6.35
C VAL A 333 8.10 -29.25 5.71
N LYS A 334 9.19 -29.15 6.49
CA LYS A 334 10.50 -28.82 5.94
C LYS A 334 10.98 -29.96 5.03
N ALA A 335 11.45 -29.62 3.82
CA ALA A 335 11.92 -30.62 2.85
C ALA A 335 13.07 -31.51 3.38
N HIS A 336 13.95 -30.97 4.22
CA HIS A 336 15.05 -31.72 4.84
C HIS A 336 14.67 -32.43 6.14
N ASP A 337 13.47 -32.17 6.67
CA ASP A 337 12.99 -32.80 7.90
C ASP A 337 11.45 -32.89 7.88
N PRO A 338 10.90 -34.00 7.36
CA PRO A 338 9.46 -34.23 7.25
C PRO A 338 8.77 -34.47 8.60
N SER A 339 9.49 -34.44 9.72
CA SER A 339 8.88 -34.42 11.06
C SER A 339 8.61 -32.99 11.55
N ARG A 340 9.29 -31.99 10.96
CA ARG A 340 9.23 -30.59 11.41
C ARG A 340 8.23 -29.79 10.58
N LYS A 341 7.10 -29.45 11.22
CA LYS A 341 6.14 -28.48 10.71
C LYS A 341 6.82 -27.13 10.45
N VAL A 342 6.44 -26.49 9.35
CA VAL A 342 7.00 -25.19 8.95
C VAL A 342 6.36 -24.11 9.80
N ASN A 343 7.20 -23.32 10.47
CA ASN A 343 6.79 -22.02 10.99
C ASN A 343 6.76 -21.04 9.81
N LEU A 344 5.56 -20.58 9.45
CA LEU A 344 5.33 -19.68 8.32
C LEU A 344 5.92 -18.29 8.57
N LEU A 345 5.83 -17.77 9.81
CA LEU A 345 6.48 -16.52 10.23
C LEU A 345 8.00 -16.55 9.98
N GLY A 346 8.63 -17.70 10.26
CA GLY A 346 10.06 -17.91 10.05
C GLY A 346 10.50 -17.95 8.58
N ARG A 347 9.59 -18.22 7.63
CA ARG A 347 9.88 -18.22 6.19
C ARG A 347 9.51 -16.90 5.50
N LEU A 348 8.44 -16.22 5.92
CA LEU A 348 8.13 -14.86 5.47
C LEU A 348 9.30 -13.90 5.70
N ASN A 349 9.96 -14.02 6.86
CA ASN A 349 11.19 -13.27 7.13
C ASN A 349 12.32 -13.59 6.13
N ARG A 350 12.42 -14.82 5.62
CA ARG A 350 13.47 -15.24 4.68
C ARG A 350 13.19 -14.90 3.22
N LEU A 351 11.92 -14.72 2.83
CA LEU A 351 11.56 -14.21 1.50
C LEU A 351 12.11 -12.80 1.26
N PHE A 352 12.15 -11.98 2.31
CA PHE A 352 12.65 -10.59 2.23
C PHE A 352 14.07 -10.41 2.79
N TYR A 353 14.63 -11.46 3.39
CA TYR A 353 15.94 -11.42 4.04
C TYR A 353 16.88 -12.39 3.33
N GLN A 354 17.53 -11.88 2.29
CA GLN A 354 18.83 -12.37 1.88
C GLN A 354 19.88 -11.56 2.64
N PRO A 355 20.75 -12.21 3.44
CA PRO A 355 21.85 -11.53 4.11
C PRO A 355 22.74 -10.75 3.14
N GLU A 356 22.89 -11.24 1.90
CA GLU A 356 23.69 -10.66 0.83
C GLU A 356 22.96 -9.51 0.10
N GLN A 357 21.63 -9.46 0.17
CA GLN A 357 20.77 -8.48 -0.52
C GLN A 357 19.73 -7.90 0.45
N GLN A 358 20.20 -7.31 1.54
CA GLN A 358 19.33 -6.74 2.56
C GLN A 358 18.58 -5.52 2.01
N LEU A 359 17.26 -5.52 2.20
CA LEU A 359 16.48 -4.31 2.03
C LEU A 359 17.01 -3.21 2.97
N PRO A 360 17.09 -1.95 2.50
CA PRO A 360 17.48 -0.85 3.36
C PRO A 360 16.61 -0.81 4.64
N SER A 361 17.25 -0.47 5.77
CA SER A 361 16.52 -0.32 7.03
C SER A 361 15.48 0.80 6.93
N LEU A 362 14.42 0.75 7.76
CA LEU A 362 13.43 1.83 7.83
C LEU A 362 14.13 3.17 8.05
N ASN A 363 15.05 3.25 9.02
CA ASN A 363 15.82 4.46 9.28
C ASN A 363 16.59 4.95 8.06
N ALA A 364 17.23 4.03 7.32
CA ALA A 364 18.00 4.41 6.12
C ALA A 364 17.12 5.03 5.04
N ILE A 365 15.91 4.49 4.80
CA ILE A 365 14.98 5.05 3.81
C ILE A 365 14.40 6.37 4.32
N HIS A 366 14.00 6.44 5.59
CA HIS A 366 13.50 7.68 6.18
C HIS A 366 14.53 8.81 6.17
N ASP A 367 15.81 8.50 6.40
CA ASP A 367 16.89 9.49 6.29
C ASP A 367 17.17 9.88 4.84
N LEU A 368 17.01 8.95 3.91
CA LEU A 368 17.24 9.16 2.48
C LEU A 368 16.21 10.11 1.85
N ILE A 369 14.95 10.07 2.28
CA ILE A 369 13.86 10.82 1.64
C ILE A 369 13.75 12.29 2.08
N LEU A 370 14.48 12.72 3.10
CA LEU A 370 14.36 14.05 3.71
C LEU A 370 14.91 15.17 2.84
#